data_AF-A0A943DC68-F1
#
_entry.id   AF-A0A943DC68-F1
#
_cell.length_a   1.000
_cell.length_b   1.000
_cell.length_c   1.000
_cell.angle_alpha   90.00
_cell.angle_beta   90.00
_cell.angle_gamma   90.00
#
_symmetry.space_group_name_H-M   'P 1'
#
loop_
_entity.id
_entity.type
_entity.pdbx_description
1 polymer ?
#
loop_
_entity_poly.entity_id
_entity_poly.type
_entity_poly.pdbx_seq_one_letter_code
_entity_poly.pdbx_strand_id
1 'polypeptide(L)'
;MSSNYLLESLHRQTATGLTVGVEDSFLHNTVRLVYRARPDGVITSWQVEGPDLPAPAVFKTEAQARAFIRGRWGIYPHTKKWGEP
;
A
#
# COMPACT_ATOMS: atom_id res chain seq x y z
N MET A 1 -15.42 -5.50 14.15
CA MET A 1 -14.18 -6.28 13.87
C MET A 1 -13.07 -5.69 14.72
N SER A 2 -12.52 -6.48 15.65
CA SER A 2 -11.71 -5.99 16.77
C SER A 2 -10.29 -5.59 16.33
N SER A 3 -9.82 -4.46 16.85
CA SER A 3 -8.47 -3.88 16.71
C SER A 3 -7.33 -4.91 16.91
N ASN A 4 -7.58 -5.98 17.65
CA ASN A 4 -6.63 -7.07 17.89
C ASN A 4 -6.23 -7.82 16.61
N TYR A 5 -7.10 -7.94 15.61
CA TYR A 5 -6.76 -8.64 14.37
C TYR A 5 -5.74 -7.87 13.52
N LEU A 6 -5.81 -6.54 13.59
CA LEU A 6 -4.91 -5.62 12.88
C LEU A 6 -3.55 -5.59 13.58
N LEU A 7 -3.55 -5.56 14.93
CA LEU A 7 -2.35 -5.68 15.75
C LEU A 7 -1.65 -7.03 15.58
N GLU A 8 -2.37 -8.15 15.61
CA GLU A 8 -1.78 -9.48 15.39
C GLU A 8 -1.27 -9.67 13.96
N SER A 9 -1.93 -9.09 12.96
CA SER A 9 -1.45 -9.11 11.58
C SER A 9 -0.18 -8.29 11.41
N LEU A 10 -0.10 -7.12 12.05
CA LEU A 10 1.14 -6.33 12.12
C LEU A 10 2.25 -7.11 12.84
N HIS A 11 1.95 -7.73 13.98
CA HIS A 11 2.92 -8.47 14.79
C HIS A 11 3.48 -9.72 14.07
N ARG A 12 2.62 -10.47 13.36
CA ARG A 12 3.06 -11.61 12.54
C ARG A 12 3.88 -11.18 11.32
N GLN A 13 3.66 -9.98 10.80
CA GLN A 13 4.40 -9.45 9.64
C GLN A 13 5.80 -8.99 10.04
N THR A 14 5.95 -8.33 11.19
CA THR A 14 7.27 -7.91 11.72
C THR A 14 8.10 -9.09 12.26
N ALA A 15 7.48 -10.19 12.71
CA ALA A 15 8.20 -11.38 13.17
C ALA A 15 9.08 -12.07 12.10
N THR A 16 8.88 -11.75 10.81
CA THR A 16 9.69 -12.29 9.69
C THR A 16 10.83 -11.37 9.25
N GLY A 17 11.03 -10.23 9.91
CA GLY A 17 12.00 -9.20 9.52
C GLY A 17 11.56 -8.37 8.30
N LEU A 18 10.38 -8.62 7.73
CA LEU A 18 9.85 -7.80 6.66
C LEU A 18 9.37 -6.46 7.23
N THR A 19 9.86 -5.38 6.65
CA THR A 19 9.41 -4.02 6.93
C THR A 19 8.20 -3.71 6.07
N VAL A 20 7.15 -3.15 6.67
CA VAL A 20 5.97 -2.67 5.96
C VAL A 20 5.98 -1.14 6.00
N GLY A 21 5.85 -0.50 4.84
CA GLY A 21 5.85 0.96 4.72
C GLY A 21 4.71 1.46 3.84
N VAL A 22 4.20 2.65 4.14
CA VAL A 22 3.19 3.33 3.32
C VAL A 22 3.92 4.22 2.33
N GLU A 23 3.77 3.94 1.04
CA GLU A 23 4.36 4.74 -0.04
C GLU A 23 3.51 5.98 -0.32
N ASP A 24 2.18 5.80 -0.39
CA ASP A 24 1.26 6.85 -0.83
C ASP A 24 -0.11 6.66 -0.18
N SER A 25 -0.84 7.76 -0.01
CA SER A 25 -2.15 7.79 0.64
C SER A 25 -3.10 8.71 -0.12
N PHE A 26 -4.24 8.16 -0.52
CA PHE A 26 -5.23 8.83 -1.35
C PHE A 26 -6.57 8.96 -0.61
N LEU A 27 -7.45 9.80 -1.16
CA LEU A 27 -8.82 9.99 -0.67
C LEU A 27 -8.87 10.24 0.84
N HIS A 28 -8.15 11.24 1.34
CA HIS A 28 -8.07 11.55 2.78
C HIS A 28 -7.58 10.35 3.62
N ASN A 29 -6.54 9.66 3.13
CA ASN A 29 -5.91 8.53 3.81
C ASN A 29 -6.79 7.27 3.97
N THR A 30 -7.83 7.15 3.14
CA THR A 30 -8.72 5.97 3.12
C THR A 30 -8.22 4.89 2.17
N VAL A 31 -7.52 5.25 1.09
CA VAL A 31 -6.85 4.30 0.20
C VAL A 31 -5.35 4.46 0.37
N ARG A 32 -4.63 3.37 0.64
CA ARG A 32 -3.19 3.39 0.89
C ARG A 32 -2.46 2.45 -0.05
N LEU A 33 -1.36 2.93 -0.61
CA LEU A 33 -0.37 2.11 -1.28
C LEU A 33 0.73 1.77 -0.27
N VAL A 34 0.91 0.48 -0.02
CA VAL A 34 1.82 -0.07 0.99
C VAL A 34 2.83 -0.96 0.29
N TYR A 35 4.08 -0.94 0.71
CA TYR A 35 5.10 -1.89 0.26
C TYR A 35 5.54 -2.79 1.41
N ARG A 36 6.02 -3.98 1.06
CA ARG A 36 6.76 -4.85 1.97
C ARG A 36 8.18 -5.01 1.49
N ALA A 37 9.14 -4.66 2.32
CA ALA A 37 10.56 -4.80 2.04
C ALA A 37 11.20 -5.81 2.98
N ARG A 38 12.25 -6.46 2.51
CA ARG A 38 13.18 -7.23 3.35
C ARG A 38 14.01 -6.28 4.23
N PRO A 39 14.70 -6.80 5.27
CA PRO A 39 15.64 -6.01 6.06
C PRO A 39 16.73 -5.31 5.25
N ASP A 40 17.10 -5.87 4.09
CA ASP A 40 18.08 -5.30 3.15
C ASP A 40 17.51 -4.15 2.28
N GLY A 41 16.25 -3.78 2.48
CA GLY A 41 15.57 -2.72 1.74
C GLY A 41 14.91 -3.17 0.43
N VAL A 42 15.04 -4.44 0.03
CA VAL A 42 14.46 -4.93 -1.22
C VAL A 42 12.95 -5.10 -1.08
N ILE A 43 12.19 -4.34 -1.87
CA ILE A 43 10.73 -4.45 -1.94
C ILE A 43 10.34 -5.79 -2.58
N THR A 44 9.55 -6.58 -1.85
CA THR A 44 9.10 -7.93 -2.23
C THR A 44 7.67 -7.94 -2.74
N SER A 45 6.84 -6.98 -2.33
CA SER A 45 5.45 -6.88 -2.77
C SER A 45 4.88 -5.49 -2.49
N TRP A 46 3.81 -5.18 -3.22
CA TRP A 46 3.00 -3.98 -3.09
C TRP A 46 1.58 -4.37 -2.70
N GLN A 47 0.93 -3.56 -1.88
CA GLN A 47 -0.39 -3.81 -1.35
C GLN A 47 -1.23 -2.55 -1.46
N VAL A 48 -2.51 -2.72 -1.81
CA VAL A 48 -3.49 -1.64 -1.81
C VAL A 48 -4.51 -1.93 -0.72
N GLU A 49 -4.59 -1.04 0.25
CA GLU A 49 -5.58 -1.06 1.31
C GLU A 49 -6.65 -0.02 0.99
N GLY A 50 -7.92 -0.34 1.20
CA GLY A 50 -9.03 0.57 0.93
C GLY A 50 -10.33 0.10 1.59
N PRO A 51 -11.30 1.00 1.82
CA PRO A 51 -12.53 0.69 2.53
C PRO A 51 -13.41 -0.32 1.78
N ASP A 52 -13.34 -0.33 0.45
CA ASP A 52 -14.14 -1.19 -0.43
C ASP A 52 -13.47 -2.53 -0.75
N LEU A 53 -12.39 -2.87 -0.04
CA LEU A 53 -11.66 -4.12 -0.22
C LEU A 53 -11.85 -5.03 0.99
N PRO A 54 -12.26 -6.30 0.80
CA PRO A 54 -12.40 -7.25 1.90
C PRO A 54 -11.04 -7.65 2.51
N ALA A 55 -9.95 -7.50 1.75
CA ALA A 55 -8.57 -7.70 2.18
C ALA A 55 -7.63 -6.86 1.30
N PRO A 56 -6.38 -6.57 1.74
CA PRO A 56 -5.42 -5.83 0.93
C PRO A 56 -5.17 -6.53 -0.41
N ALA A 57 -5.28 -5.79 -1.53
CA ALA A 57 -4.97 -6.32 -2.84
C ALA A 57 -3.46 -6.34 -3.05
N VAL A 58 -2.88 -7.51 -3.33
CA VAL A 58 -1.42 -7.70 -3.38
C VAL A 58 -0.93 -7.79 -4.83
N PHE A 59 0.16 -7.08 -5.11
CA PHE A 59 0.77 -6.95 -6.44
C PHE A 59 2.27 -7.19 -6.37
N LYS A 60 2.85 -7.66 -7.48
CA LYS A 60 4.31 -7.85 -7.59
C LYS A 60 5.05 -6.54 -7.82
N THR A 61 4.42 -5.58 -8.49
CA THR A 61 5.04 -4.31 -8.86
C THR A 61 4.19 -3.12 -8.46
N GLU A 62 4.84 -1.99 -8.23
CA GLU A 62 4.20 -0.72 -7.89
C GLU A 62 3.24 -0.28 -9.00
N ALA A 63 3.67 -0.42 -10.26
CA ALA A 63 2.89 0.00 -11.43
C ALA A 63 1.56 -0.75 -11.52
N GLN A 64 1.53 -2.04 -11.17
CA GLN A 64 0.29 -2.82 -11.12
C GLN A 64 -0.63 -2.33 -10.00
N ALA A 65 -0.07 -2.09 -8.80
CA ALA A 65 -0.84 -1.57 -7.67
C ALA A 65 -1.43 -0.18 -7.98
N ARG A 66 -0.65 0.72 -8.58
CA ARG A 66 -1.11 2.04 -9.02
C ARG A 66 -2.13 1.96 -10.15
N ALA A 67 -1.98 1.03 -11.10
CA ALA A 67 -2.98 0.78 -12.13
C ALA A 67 -4.32 0.32 -11.53
N PHE A 68 -4.26 -0.54 -10.51
CA PHE A 68 -5.46 -0.98 -9.79
C PHE A 68 -6.16 0.18 -9.07
N ILE A 69 -5.40 1.02 -8.35
CA ILE A 69 -5.94 2.21 -7.68
C ILE A 69 -6.63 3.15 -8.70
N ARG A 70 -5.96 3.42 -9.82
CA ARG A 70 -6.50 4.23 -10.93
C ARG A 70 -7.82 3.66 -11.44
N GLY A 71 -7.85 2.38 -11.76
CA GLY A 71 -9.03 1.75 -12.36
C GLY A 71 -10.22 1.68 -11.40
N ARG A 72 -9.97 1.50 -10.10
CA ARG A 72 -11.05 1.28 -9.12
C ARG A 72 -11.62 2.57 -8.52
N TRP A 73 -10.80 3.58 -8.27
CA TRP A 73 -11.25 4.84 -7.65
C TRP A 73 -11.10 6.07 -8.55
N GLY A 74 -10.71 5.90 -9.82
CA GLY A 74 -10.55 7.02 -10.76
C GLY A 74 -9.44 7.99 -10.37
N ILE A 75 -8.51 7.57 -9.50
CA ILE A 75 -7.42 8.41 -9.00
C ILE A 75 -6.30 8.40 -10.03
N TYR A 76 -6.31 9.36 -10.94
CA TYR A 76 -5.19 9.58 -11.86
C TYR A 76 -3.96 10.05 -11.08
N PRO A 77 -2.73 9.74 -11.53
CA PRO A 77 -1.56 10.30 -10.89
C PRO A 77 -1.73 11.82 -10.84
N HIS A 78 -1.41 12.44 -9.70
CA HIS A 78 -0.88 13.79 -9.77
C HIS A 78 0.26 13.68 -10.77
N THR A 79 0.06 14.22 -11.96
CA THR A 79 1.19 14.56 -12.80
C THR A 79 1.98 15.50 -11.91
N LYS A 80 3.10 15.03 -11.33
CA LYS A 80 4.18 15.93 -10.94
C LYS A 80 4.51 16.63 -12.25
N LYS A 81 3.86 17.78 -12.49
CA LYS A 81 4.29 18.69 -13.52
C LYS A 81 5.72 19.00 -13.12
N TRP A 82 6.66 18.65 -13.97
CA TRP A 82 8.03 19.13 -13.83
C TRP A 82 7.97 20.65 -13.68
N GLY A 83 8.30 21.16 -12.49
CA GLY A 83 8.31 22.59 -12.18
C GLY A 83 7.14 23.11 -11.34
N GLU A 84 6.92 22.58 -10.13
CA GLU A 84 6.44 23.43 -9.03
C GLU A 84 7.64 23.78 -8.14
N PRO A 85 7.77 25.05 -7.71
CA PRO A 85 8.96 25.62 -7.06
C PRO A 85 9.27 25.06 -5.66
#